data_AF-A0A963V3U7-F1
#
_entry.id   AF-A0A963V3U7-F1
#
_cell.length_a   1.000
_cell.length_b   1.000
_cell.length_c   1.000
_cell.angle_alpha   90.00
_cell.angle_beta   90.00
_cell.angle_gamma   90.00
#
_symmetry.space_group_name_H-M   'P 1'
#
loop_
_entity.id
_entity.type
_entity.pdbx_description
1 polymer ?
#
loop_
_entity_poly.entity_id
_entity_poly.type
_entity_poly.pdbx_seq_one_letter_code
_entity_poly.pdbx_strand_id
1 'polypeptide(L)'
;MNDRWLAVLSRITPFVPDDLDAVIMPDSPTAAAPDGVFLASIAPAPTPSSRLWDRVENEQSYLGIRLTAPHPNAAEAAIRLASAALERGIVPIILSRIDTSGFERFGFRVERVTGLDAAECSAAEAELMRFWNMAIVIDAADVAALG
;
A
#
# COMPACT_ATOMS: atom_id res chain seq x y z
N MET A 1 -10.39 13.52 -9.68
CA MET A 1 -9.47 12.98 -8.66
C MET A 1 -10.07 13.06 -7.26
N ASN A 2 -10.62 14.22 -6.86
CA ASN A 2 -11.39 14.37 -5.62
C ASN A 2 -12.52 13.34 -5.48
N ASP A 3 -13.32 13.09 -6.53
CA ASP A 3 -14.44 12.14 -6.45
C ASP A 3 -14.01 10.71 -6.10
N ARG A 4 -12.81 10.29 -6.51
CA ARG A 4 -12.26 8.97 -6.17
C ARG A 4 -11.97 8.88 -4.68
N TRP A 5 -11.31 9.88 -4.11
CA TRP A 5 -10.95 9.87 -2.69
C TRP A 5 -12.15 10.14 -1.78
N LEU A 6 -13.15 10.92 -2.23
CA LEU A 6 -14.45 11.01 -1.58
C LEU A 6 -15.17 9.65 -1.59
N ALA A 7 -15.14 8.93 -2.71
CA ALA A 7 -15.67 7.57 -2.79
C ALA A 7 -14.92 6.58 -1.88
N VAL A 8 -13.61 6.73 -1.72
CA VAL A 8 -12.82 5.95 -0.75
C VAL A 8 -13.25 6.28 0.69
N LEU A 9 -13.26 7.57 1.07
CA LEU A 9 -13.63 8.00 2.41
C LEU A 9 -15.03 7.50 2.82
N SER A 10 -16.01 7.62 1.92
CA SER A 10 -17.38 7.18 2.18
C SER A 10 -17.54 5.67 2.40
N ARG A 11 -16.54 4.86 2.04
CA ARG A 11 -16.57 3.38 2.17
C ARG A 11 -15.71 2.86 3.31
N ILE A 12 -14.88 3.70 3.93
CA ILE A 12 -14.04 3.25 5.04
C ILE A 12 -14.93 2.97 6.26
N THR A 13 -14.82 1.75 6.78
CA THR A 13 -15.54 1.28 7.95
C THR A 13 -14.59 0.50 8.85
N PRO A 14 -14.72 0.61 10.19
CA PRO A 14 -13.96 -0.24 11.10
C PRO A 14 -14.45 -1.70 11.09
N PHE A 15 -15.65 -1.96 10.59
CA PHE A 15 -16.22 -3.30 10.51
C PHE A 15 -15.48 -4.13 9.46
N VAL A 16 -15.13 -5.36 9.83
CA VAL A 16 -14.49 -6.34 8.93
C VAL A 16 -15.57 -7.30 8.45
N PRO A 17 -15.57 -7.71 7.17
CA PRO A 17 -16.46 -8.77 6.72
C PRO A 17 -16.26 -10.03 7.55
N ASP A 18 -17.37 -10.68 7.94
CA ASP A 18 -17.30 -11.99 8.56
C ASP A 18 -16.77 -13.02 7.56
N ASP A 19 -15.94 -13.93 8.04
CA ASP A 19 -15.52 -15.10 7.27
C ASP A 19 -16.70 -16.09 7.21
N LEU A 20 -17.38 -16.11 6.07
CA LEU A 20 -18.52 -17.01 5.86
C LEU A 20 -18.10 -18.48 5.90
N ASP A 21 -16.86 -18.81 5.54
CA ASP A 21 -16.40 -20.20 5.62
C ASP A 21 -16.25 -20.62 7.09
N ALA A 22 -15.81 -19.73 7.97
CA ALA A 22 -15.79 -19.97 9.41
C ALA A 22 -17.19 -20.08 10.03
N VAL A 23 -18.19 -19.35 9.50
CA VAL A 23 -19.58 -19.39 9.96
C VAL A 23 -20.30 -20.65 9.47
N ILE A 24 -20.08 -21.04 8.21
CA ILE A 24 -20.77 -22.16 7.55
C ILE A 24 -20.09 -23.49 7.86
N MET A 25 -18.76 -23.48 8.01
CA MET A 25 -17.93 -24.66 8.28
C MET A 25 -17.00 -24.40 9.48
N PRO A 26 -17.53 -24.34 10.72
CA PRO A 26 -16.75 -24.02 11.91
C PRO A 26 -15.64 -25.03 12.21
N ASP A 27 -15.77 -26.27 11.72
CA ASP A 27 -14.80 -27.36 11.91
C ASP A 27 -13.86 -27.54 10.69
N SER A 28 -14.03 -26.75 9.63
CA SER A 28 -13.06 -26.76 8.53
C SER A 28 -11.75 -26.15 9.01
N PRO A 29 -10.58 -26.73 8.68
CA PRO A 29 -9.32 -26.08 8.98
C PRO A 29 -9.35 -24.70 8.32
N THR A 30 -9.25 -23.65 9.14
CA THR A 30 -9.15 -22.27 8.66
C THR A 30 -8.11 -22.25 7.56
N ALA A 31 -8.47 -21.77 6.37
CA ALA A 31 -7.53 -21.67 5.27
C ALA A 31 -6.31 -20.92 5.82
N ALA A 32 -5.17 -21.61 5.90
CA ALA A 32 -3.95 -21.02 6.41
C ALA A 32 -3.70 -19.73 5.62
N ALA A 33 -3.28 -18.66 6.33
CA ALA A 33 -2.81 -17.47 5.64
C ALA A 33 -1.82 -17.92 4.55
N PRO A 34 -1.97 -17.45 3.30
CA PRO A 34 -1.15 -17.92 2.21
C PRO A 34 0.32 -17.64 2.55
N ASP A 35 1.04 -18.70 2.92
CA ASP A 35 2.45 -18.65 3.29
C ASP A 35 3.25 -18.79 2.00
N GLY A 36 3.27 -17.68 1.24
CA GLY A 36 3.79 -17.63 -0.12
C GLY A 36 4.96 -16.68 -0.21
N VAL A 37 6.15 -17.20 -0.51
CA VAL A 37 7.27 -16.34 -0.90
C VAL A 37 6.98 -15.81 -2.30
N PHE A 38 6.79 -14.49 -2.42
CA PHE A 38 6.71 -13.86 -3.73
C PHE A 38 8.09 -13.98 -4.40
N LEU A 39 8.16 -14.81 -5.44
CA LEU A 39 9.38 -14.98 -6.22
C LEU A 39 9.61 -13.70 -7.03
N ALA A 40 10.53 -12.86 -6.57
CA ALA A 40 11.05 -11.76 -7.37
C ALA A 40 11.65 -12.35 -8.67
N SER A 41 11.47 -11.65 -9.78
CA SER A 41 12.07 -12.05 -11.06
C SER A 41 13.59 -12.18 -10.91
N ILE A 42 14.13 -13.35 -11.24
CA ILE A 42 15.57 -13.66 -11.16
C ILE A 42 16.36 -12.93 -12.28
N ALA A 43 15.66 -12.37 -13.26
CA ALA A 43 16.27 -11.55 -14.30
C ALA A 43 16.48 -10.13 -13.77
N PRO A 44 17.63 -9.47 -14.07
CA PRO A 44 17.80 -8.06 -13.77
C PRO A 44 16.65 -7.30 -14.43
N ALA A 45 15.83 -6.64 -13.61
CA ALA A 45 14.72 -5.84 -14.10
C ALA A 45 15.30 -4.79 -15.07
N PRO A 46 14.77 -4.70 -16.31
CA PRO A 46 15.24 -3.68 -17.22
C PRO A 46 14.98 -2.32 -16.58
N THR A 47 16.01 -1.49 -16.50
CA THR A 47 15.88 -0.14 -15.95
C THR A 47 14.80 0.60 -16.75
N PRO A 48 13.75 1.15 -16.12
CA PRO A 48 12.70 1.84 -16.85
C PRO A 48 13.31 3.00 -17.67
N SER A 49 12.98 3.06 -18.95
CA SER A 49 13.50 4.07 -19.88
C SER A 49 13.03 5.46 -19.48
N SER A 50 13.93 6.33 -19.03
CA SER A 50 13.60 7.72 -18.64
C SER A 50 12.90 8.53 -19.73
N ARG A 51 13.03 8.13 -21.01
CA ARG A 51 12.42 8.82 -22.17
C ARG A 51 10.99 8.37 -22.50
N LEU A 52 10.52 7.25 -21.94
CA LEU A 52 9.12 6.82 -22.12
C LEU A 52 8.17 7.59 -21.18
N TRP A 53 8.71 8.32 -20.20
CA TRP A 53 7.97 9.07 -19.19
C TRP A 53 8.40 10.54 -19.15
N ASP A 54 8.45 11.22 -20.30
CA ASP A 54 8.49 12.68 -20.32
C ASP A 54 7.19 13.19 -19.68
N ARG A 55 7.27 13.59 -18.41
CA ARG A 55 6.13 14.07 -17.63
C ARG A 55 6.12 15.59 -17.61
N VAL A 56 4.94 16.15 -17.88
CA VAL A 56 4.64 17.56 -17.61
C VAL A 56 4.65 17.74 -16.08
N GLU A 57 5.38 18.73 -15.57
CA GLU A 57 5.68 19.01 -14.14
C GLU A 57 4.47 19.16 -13.19
N ASN A 58 3.23 18.94 -13.63
CA ASN A 58 1.99 19.19 -12.87
C ASN A 58 1.17 17.94 -12.53
N GLU A 59 1.68 16.73 -12.74
CA GLU A 59 0.86 15.51 -12.65
C GLU A 59 1.12 14.70 -11.37
N GLN A 60 0.47 15.14 -10.28
CA GLN A 60 0.11 14.31 -9.11
C GLN A 60 1.28 13.83 -8.21
N SER A 61 1.32 14.32 -6.97
CA SER A 61 2.33 13.94 -5.98
C SER A 61 2.00 12.61 -5.31
N TYR A 62 2.98 11.69 -5.21
CA TYR A 62 2.81 10.40 -4.55
C TYR A 62 3.54 10.36 -3.21
N LEU A 63 2.91 9.75 -2.20
CA LEU A 63 3.46 9.53 -0.87
C LEU A 63 3.55 8.03 -0.61
N GLY A 64 4.74 7.53 -0.31
CA GLY A 64 4.92 6.14 0.10
C GLY A 64 4.61 5.93 1.59
N ILE A 65 3.87 4.88 1.92
CA ILE A 65 3.58 4.48 3.30
C ILE A 65 4.19 3.10 3.55
N ARG A 66 5.29 3.03 4.28
CA ARG A 66 6.00 1.78 4.57
C ARG A 66 5.24 0.98 5.63
N LEU A 67 4.96 -0.29 5.31
CA LEU A 67 4.27 -1.21 6.19
C LEU A 67 5.09 -2.49 6.36
N THR A 68 5.66 -2.68 7.55
CA THR A 68 6.50 -3.84 7.91
C THR A 68 5.82 -4.81 8.86
N ALA A 69 4.71 -4.41 9.46
CA ALA A 69 3.87 -5.23 10.36
C ALA A 69 2.41 -4.80 10.20
N PRO A 70 1.43 -5.65 10.54
CA PRO A 70 0.01 -5.28 10.50
C PRO A 70 -0.25 -4.00 11.30
N HIS A 71 -0.94 -3.04 10.69
CA HIS A 71 -1.25 -1.78 11.36
C HIS A 71 -2.42 -1.97 12.34
N PRO A 72 -2.27 -1.64 13.64
CA PRO A 72 -3.25 -1.98 14.68
C PRO A 72 -4.62 -1.30 14.47
N ASN A 73 -4.65 -0.13 13.84
CA ASN A 73 -5.89 0.57 13.51
C ASN A 73 -5.93 1.03 12.04
N ALA A 74 -5.88 0.06 11.12
CA ALA A 74 -5.79 0.34 9.68
C ALA A 74 -6.95 1.20 9.14
N ALA A 75 -8.15 1.12 9.72
CA ALA A 75 -9.29 1.94 9.31
C ALA A 75 -9.06 3.43 9.64
N GLU A 76 -8.59 3.74 10.85
CA GLU A 76 -8.28 5.12 11.23
C GLU A 76 -7.14 5.69 10.38
N ALA A 77 -6.08 4.90 10.14
CA ALA A 77 -4.98 5.29 9.25
C ALA A 77 -5.48 5.55 7.82
N ALA A 78 -6.37 4.70 7.29
CA ALA A 78 -6.95 4.88 5.97
C ALA A 78 -7.78 6.18 5.87
N ILE A 79 -8.53 6.55 6.92
CA ILE A 79 -9.26 7.83 6.95
C ILE A 79 -8.27 8.98 6.84
N ARG A 80 -7.22 9.00 7.68
CA ARG A 80 -6.21 10.07 7.67
C ARG A 80 -5.51 10.21 6.32
N LEU A 81 -5.11 9.08 5.72
CA LEU A 81 -4.46 9.07 4.41
C LEU A 81 -5.39 9.56 3.31
N ALA A 82 -6.66 9.15 3.32
CA ALA A 82 -7.63 9.60 2.32
C ALA A 82 -8.01 11.08 2.51
N SER A 83 -8.08 11.57 3.75
CA SER A 83 -8.22 13.01 4.04
C SER A 83 -7.02 13.80 3.53
N ALA A 84 -5.80 13.34 3.81
CA ALA A 84 -4.59 13.98 3.29
C ALA A 84 -4.56 13.98 1.76
N ALA A 85 -5.05 12.92 1.11
CA ALA A 85 -5.15 12.84 -0.33
C ALA A 85 -6.13 13.88 -0.92
N LEU A 86 -7.26 14.12 -0.24
CA LEU A 86 -8.21 15.16 -0.64
C LEU A 86 -7.71 16.57 -0.38
N GLU A 87 -7.13 16.81 0.79
CA GLU A 87 -6.73 18.15 1.23
C GLU A 87 -5.45 18.64 0.53
N ARG A 88 -4.48 17.73 0.36
CA ARG A 88 -3.12 18.07 -0.09
C ARG A 88 -2.84 17.58 -1.52
N GLY A 89 -3.81 16.92 -2.16
CA GLY A 89 -3.67 16.42 -3.54
C GLY A 89 -2.62 15.32 -3.70
N ILE A 90 -2.23 14.67 -2.60
CA ILE A 90 -1.25 13.57 -2.62
C ILE A 90 -1.95 12.23 -2.88
N VAL A 91 -1.23 11.25 -3.44
CA VAL A 91 -1.71 9.89 -3.62
C VAL A 91 -0.89 8.96 -2.73
N PRO A 92 -1.46 8.46 -1.63
CA PRO A 92 -0.83 7.45 -0.81
C PRO A 92 -0.69 6.12 -1.57
N ILE A 93 0.52 5.57 -1.57
CA ILE A 93 0.85 4.23 -2.06
C ILE A 93 1.40 3.43 -0.89
N ILE A 94 0.76 2.32 -0.54
CA ILE A 94 1.23 1.46 0.56
C ILE A 94 2.36 0.58 0.04
N LEU A 95 3.50 0.62 0.70
CA LEU A 95 4.69 -0.19 0.42
C LEU A 95 4.75 -1.32 1.44
N SER A 96 4.20 -2.48 1.10
CA SER A 96 4.00 -3.60 2.03
C SER A 96 5.13 -4.63 1.96
N ARG A 97 5.68 -4.99 3.13
CA ARG A 97 6.58 -6.13 3.33
C ARG A 97 5.91 -7.34 3.98
N ILE A 98 4.60 -7.25 4.25
CA ILE A 98 3.78 -8.33 4.82
C ILE A 98 2.77 -8.82 3.80
N ASP A 99 2.29 -10.06 3.91
CA ASP A 99 1.41 -10.73 2.94
C ASP A 99 0.04 -10.09 2.79
N THR A 100 -0.51 -9.45 3.82
CA THR A 100 -1.77 -8.72 3.72
C THR A 100 -1.64 -7.38 4.43
N SER A 101 -1.76 -6.27 3.69
CA SER A 101 -1.65 -4.95 4.32
C SER A 101 -2.93 -4.55 5.06
N GLY A 102 -4.09 -5.03 4.59
CA GLY A 102 -5.39 -4.65 5.10
C GLY A 102 -5.89 -3.30 4.58
N PHE A 103 -5.09 -2.61 3.74
CA PHE A 103 -5.45 -1.34 3.11
C PHE A 103 -6.13 -1.55 1.74
N GLU A 104 -5.97 -2.72 1.12
CA GLU A 104 -6.59 -3.09 -0.16
C GLU A 104 -8.11 -2.97 -0.08
N ARG A 105 -8.70 -3.40 1.05
CA ARG A 105 -10.16 -3.35 1.29
C ARG A 105 -10.72 -1.93 1.30
N PHE A 106 -9.89 -0.92 1.55
CA PHE A 106 -10.25 0.49 1.54
C PHE A 106 -10.00 1.15 0.17
N GLY A 107 -9.53 0.39 -0.83
CA GLY A 107 -9.28 0.89 -2.19
C GLY A 107 -7.91 1.59 -2.35
N PHE A 108 -6.99 1.40 -1.41
CA PHE A 108 -5.63 1.88 -1.54
C PHE A 108 -4.83 1.01 -2.51
N ARG A 109 -3.88 1.64 -3.20
CA ARG A 109 -2.88 0.92 -3.98
C ARG A 109 -1.82 0.37 -3.03
N VAL A 110 -1.55 -0.92 -3.15
CA VAL A 110 -0.53 -1.61 -2.37
C VAL A 110 0.50 -2.19 -3.33
N GLU A 111 1.75 -1.79 -3.13
CA GLU A 111 2.91 -2.32 -3.83
C GLU A 111 3.70 -3.22 -2.89
N ARG A 112 4.17 -4.35 -3.41
CA ARG A 112 4.98 -5.29 -2.65
C ARG A 112 6.43 -4.88 -2.69
N VAL A 113 7.04 -4.78 -1.52
CA VAL A 113 8.49 -4.62 -1.41
C VAL A 113 9.06 -6.02 -1.19
N THR A 114 9.71 -6.54 -2.22
CA THR A 114 10.30 -7.89 -2.22
C THR A 114 11.79 -7.82 -1.92
N GLY A 115 12.29 -8.69 -1.06
CA GLY A 115 13.71 -8.85 -0.77
C GLY A 115 13.93 -9.88 0.34
N LEU A 116 15.03 -10.61 0.27
CA LEU A 116 15.45 -11.59 1.28
C LEU A 116 16.16 -10.92 2.46
N ASP A 117 16.76 -9.76 2.22
CA ASP A 117 17.41 -8.95 3.24
C ASP A 117 17.03 -7.46 3.18
N ALA A 118 17.57 -6.68 4.12
CA ALA A 118 17.29 -5.26 4.22
C ALA A 118 17.83 -4.44 3.02
N ALA A 119 18.92 -4.89 2.40
CA ALA A 119 19.52 -4.19 1.27
C ALA A 119 18.68 -4.39 0.00
N GLU A 120 18.23 -5.62 -0.26
CA GLU A 120 17.31 -5.93 -1.34
C GLU A 120 15.96 -5.23 -1.18
N CYS A 121 15.40 -5.23 0.04
CA CYS A 121 14.17 -4.47 0.33
C CYS A 121 14.35 -2.97 0.07
N SER A 122 15.49 -2.40 0.45
CA SER A 122 15.81 -0.98 0.21
C SER A 122 15.94 -0.67 -1.28
N ALA A 123 16.57 -1.56 -2.06
CA ALA A 123 16.69 -1.41 -3.50
C ALA A 123 15.32 -1.47 -4.21
N ALA A 124 14.47 -2.42 -3.83
CA ALA A 124 13.11 -2.54 -4.34
C ALA A 124 12.26 -1.30 -3.99
N GLU A 125 12.38 -0.80 -2.76
CA GLU A 125 11.70 0.42 -2.32
C GLU A 125 12.16 1.64 -3.14
N ALA A 126 13.47 1.80 -3.38
CA ALA A 126 14.02 2.87 -4.20
C ALA A 126 13.55 2.79 -5.67
N GLU A 127 13.38 1.59 -6.20
CA GLU A 127 12.79 1.40 -7.54
C GLU A 127 11.33 1.86 -7.58
N LEU A 128 10.52 1.45 -6.60
CA LEU A 128 9.12 1.88 -6.48
C LEU A 128 9.01 3.40 -6.30
N MET A 129 9.90 4.01 -5.50
CA MET A 129 9.96 5.46 -5.35
C MET A 129 10.19 6.15 -6.70
N ARG A 130 11.12 5.66 -7.52
CA ARG A 130 11.38 6.22 -8.87
C ARG A 130 10.20 6.00 -9.81
N PHE A 131 9.64 4.79 -9.83
CA PHE A 131 8.51 4.44 -10.69
C PHE A 131 7.28 5.31 -10.43
N TRP A 132 6.94 5.49 -9.15
CA TRP A 132 5.82 6.33 -8.73
C TRP A 132 6.17 7.81 -8.61
N ASN A 133 7.44 8.20 -8.81
CA ASN A 133 7.91 9.56 -8.57
C ASN A 133 7.56 10.07 -7.15
N MET A 134 7.80 9.22 -6.14
CA MET A 134 7.59 9.57 -4.75
C MET A 134 8.76 10.42 -4.25
N ALA A 135 8.44 11.56 -3.61
CA ALA A 135 9.45 12.37 -2.96
C ALA A 135 9.77 11.86 -1.54
N ILE A 136 8.79 11.27 -0.86
CA ILE A 136 8.88 10.91 0.56
C ILE A 136 8.23 9.54 0.78
N VAL A 137 8.84 8.75 1.67
CA VAL A 137 8.26 7.55 2.27
C VAL A 137 8.24 7.75 3.79
N ILE A 138 7.09 7.54 4.42
CA ILE A 138 6.94 7.56 5.88
C ILE A 138 6.57 6.17 6.40
N ASP A 139 6.83 5.88 7.67
CA ASP A 139 6.37 4.64 8.28
C ASP A 139 4.87 4.71 8.61
N ALA A 140 4.17 3.58 8.47
CA ALA A 140 2.73 3.51 8.71
C ALA A 140 2.35 3.92 10.15
N ALA A 141 3.25 3.71 11.12
CA ALA A 141 3.06 4.13 12.51
C ALA A 141 2.97 5.67 12.65
N ASP A 142 3.59 6.41 11.74
CA ASP A 142 3.63 7.88 11.77
C ASP A 142 2.40 8.51 11.10
N VAL A 143 1.52 7.72 10.48
CA VAL A 143 0.29 8.20 9.83
C VAL A 143 -0.62 8.93 10.82
N ALA A 144 -0.57 8.60 12.10
CA ALA A 144 -1.31 9.32 13.14
C ALA A 144 -0.92 10.82 13.23
N ALA A 145 0.29 11.18 12.82
CA ALA A 145 0.77 12.57 12.78
C ALA A 145 0.32 13.33 11.52
N LEU A 146 -0.31 12.67 10.55
CA LEU A 146 -0.96 13.34 9.42
C LEU A 146 -2.29 13.95 9.91
N GLY A 147 -2.26 15.26 10.15
CA GLY A 147 -3.37 16.08 10.63
C GLY A 147 -2.95 17.53 10.70
#